data_AF-A0A8D8LD44-F1
#
_entry.id   AF-A0A8D8LD44-F1
#
_cell.length_a   1.000
_cell.length_b   1.000
_cell.length_c   1.000
_cell.angle_alpha   90.00
_cell.angle_beta   90.00
_cell.angle_gamma   90.00
#
_symmetry.space_group_name_H-M   'P 1'
#
loop_
_entity.id
_entity.type
_entity.pdbx_description
1 polymer ?
#
loop_
_entity_poly.entity_id
_entity_poly.type
_entity_poly.pdbx_seq_one_letter_code
_entity_poly.pdbx_strand_id
1 'polypeptide(L)'
;LNLTLKTLSMLEWTASHCSGAKYLLKTDDDMFVNVPRLLDFVREKSGEKRTIYGRLAERWPPVRDEKSKYFVSLEEFSAARYPTFTTGPAYLLTADIIPELISKALEM
;
A
#
# COMPACT_ATOMS: atom_id res chain seq x y z
N LEU A 1 1.44 15.74 -4.43
CA LEU A 1 1.19 15.26 -3.04
C LEU A 1 2.25 14.23 -2.68
N ASN A 2 2.89 14.35 -1.52
CA ASN A 2 3.99 13.46 -1.09
C ASN A 2 3.49 12.15 -0.45
N LEU A 3 2.62 11.42 -1.16
CA LEU A 3 2.00 10.20 -0.62
C LEU A 3 3.03 9.10 -0.37
N THR A 4 4.05 8.97 -1.22
CA THR A 4 5.15 8.00 -1.02
C THR A 4 5.85 8.22 0.31
N LEU A 5 6.21 9.46 0.65
CA LEU A 5 6.83 9.80 1.93
C LEU A 5 5.89 9.50 3.12
N LYS A 6 4.60 9.83 2.99
CA LYS A 6 3.61 9.47 4.03
C LYS A 6 3.52 7.96 4.24
N THR A 7 3.55 7.17 3.18
CA THR A 7 3.56 5.70 3.26
C THR A 7 4.81 5.21 3.96
N LEU A 8 5.99 5.73 3.63
CA LEU A 8 7.23 5.37 4.33
C LEU A 8 7.17 5.71 5.82
N SER A 9 6.73 6.91 6.17
CA SER A 9 6.57 7.31 7.58
C SER A 9 5.59 6.41 8.34
N MET A 10 4.50 5.97 7.71
CA MET A 10 3.55 5.02 8.32
C MET A 10 4.22 3.66 8.58
N LEU A 11 5.01 3.16 7.63
CA LEU A 11 5.73 1.89 7.77
C LEU A 11 6.79 1.99 8.89
N GLU A 12 7.62 3.03 8.89
CA GLU A 12 8.64 3.28 9.91
C GLU A 12 8.04 3.44 11.32
N TRP A 13 6.94 4.18 11.42
CA TRP A 13 6.23 4.35 12.68
C TRP A 13 5.74 3.02 13.23
N THR A 14 5.12 2.20 12.37
CA THR A 14 4.62 0.87 12.74
C THR A 14 5.75 -0.04 13.20
N ALA A 15 6.87 -0.04 12.48
CA ALA A 15 8.05 -0.84 12.84
C ALA A 15 8.64 -0.42 14.20
N SER A 16 8.70 0.90 14.47
CA SER A 16 9.32 1.45 15.68
C SER A 16 8.42 1.40 16.92
N HIS A 17 7.10 1.55 16.76
CA HIS A 17 6.18 1.80 17.86
C HIS A 17 5.06 0.75 18.00
N CYS A 18 4.92 -0.18 17.06
CA CYS A 18 3.81 -1.15 17.04
C CYS A 18 4.30 -2.60 16.92
N SER A 19 5.31 -2.99 17.70
CA SER A 19 5.92 -4.33 17.63
C SER A 19 4.96 -5.51 17.86
N GLY A 20 3.82 -5.28 18.51
CA GLY A 20 2.77 -6.30 18.71
C GLY A 20 1.72 -6.38 17.60
N ALA A 21 1.73 -5.45 16.63
CA ALA A 21 0.76 -5.45 15.55
C ALA A 21 1.04 -6.58 14.56
N LYS A 22 0.02 -7.38 14.23
CA LYS A 22 0.12 -8.46 13.23
C LYS A 22 -0.24 -8.01 11.82
N TYR A 23 -1.05 -6.96 11.72
CA TYR A 23 -1.52 -6.39 10.46
C TYR A 23 -1.50 -4.86 10.55
N LEU A 24 -1.30 -4.22 9.40
CA LEU A 24 -1.39 -2.77 9.23
C LEU A 24 -2.41 -2.46 8.13
N LEU A 25 -3.49 -1.75 8.46
CA LEU A 25 -4.43 -1.22 7.47
C LEU A 25 -4.04 0.23 7.14
N LYS A 26 -3.74 0.50 5.87
CA LYS A 26 -3.74 1.86 5.33
C LYS A 26 -5.11 2.15 4.74
N THR A 27 -5.67 3.32 5.04
CA THR A 27 -6.90 3.82 4.39
C THR A 27 -6.83 5.34 4.24
N ASP A 28 -7.59 5.90 3.30
CA ASP A 28 -7.86 7.35 3.25
C ASP A 28 -8.91 7.72 4.32
N ASP A 29 -8.97 9.01 4.68
CA ASP A 29 -9.85 9.55 5.73
C ASP A 29 -11.30 9.77 5.26
N ASP A 30 -11.55 9.70 3.95
CA ASP A 30 -12.86 9.74 3.31
C ASP A 30 -13.44 8.35 3.03
N MET A 31 -12.88 7.30 3.66
CA MET A 31 -13.28 5.92 3.46
C MET A 31 -14.10 5.37 4.64
N PHE A 32 -15.09 4.53 4.33
CA PHE A 32 -15.78 3.71 5.32
C PHE A 32 -15.09 2.36 5.48
N VAL A 33 -14.79 1.96 6.72
CA VAL A 33 -14.22 0.65 7.06
C VAL A 33 -15.24 -0.17 7.86
N ASN A 34 -15.66 -1.31 7.31
CA ASN A 34 -16.46 -2.28 8.06
C ASN A 34 -15.57 -3.09 9.01
N VAL A 35 -15.32 -2.54 10.20
CA VAL A 35 -14.40 -3.13 11.20
C VAL A 35 -14.78 -4.57 11.60
N PRO A 36 -16.06 -4.92 11.89
CA PRO A 36 -16.41 -6.31 12.19
C PRO A 36 -16.00 -7.30 11.10
N ARG A 37 -16.29 -6.98 9.84
CA ARG A 37 -15.89 -7.81 8.67
C ARG A 37 -14.37 -7.89 8.52
N LEU A 38 -13.67 -6.78 8.76
CA LEU A 38 -12.21 -6.78 8.73
C LEU A 38 -11.63 -7.71 9.81
N LEU A 39 -12.19 -7.69 11.02
CA LEU A 39 -11.76 -8.56 12.11
C LEU A 39 -12.04 -10.04 11.81
N ASP A 40 -13.18 -10.37 11.19
CA ASP A 40 -13.46 -11.72 10.68
C ASP A 40 -12.43 -12.14 9.64
N PHE A 41 -12.14 -11.27 8.67
CA PHE A 41 -11.18 -11.52 7.61
C PHE A 41 -9.78 -11.81 8.14
N VAL A 42 -9.24 -10.97 9.04
CA VAL A 42 -7.89 -11.20 9.59
C VAL A 42 -7.81 -12.44 10.48
N ARG A 43 -8.92 -12.87 11.09
CA ARG A 43 -8.98 -14.16 11.80
C ARG A 43 -8.92 -15.34 10.81
N GLU A 44 -9.67 -15.26 9.71
CA GLU A 44 -9.66 -16.28 8.67
C GLU A 44 -8.26 -16.41 8.02
N LYS A 45 -7.60 -15.28 7.76
CA LYS A 45 -6.24 -15.22 7.19
C LYS A 45 -5.12 -15.34 8.23
N SER A 46 -5.45 -15.80 9.43
CA SER A 46 -4.46 -15.95 10.49
C SER A 46 -3.37 -16.94 10.08
N GLY A 47 -2.11 -16.52 10.23
CA GLY A 47 -0.95 -17.33 9.85
C GLY A 47 -0.42 -17.07 8.44
N GLU A 48 -1.17 -16.38 7.57
CA GLU A 48 -0.61 -15.84 6.33
C GLU A 48 0.48 -14.81 6.67
N LYS A 49 1.56 -14.86 5.90
CA LYS A 49 2.74 -14.03 6.08
C LYS A 49 3.10 -13.40 4.75
N ARG A 50 3.82 -12.30 4.82
CA ARG A 50 4.30 -11.58 3.65
C ARG A 50 3.24 -11.29 2.58
N THR A 51 2.07 -10.83 3.01
CA THR A 51 0.91 -10.66 2.13
C THR A 51 0.35 -9.25 2.19
N ILE A 52 -0.08 -8.74 1.04
CA ILE A 52 -0.81 -7.47 0.89
C ILE A 52 -2.18 -7.77 0.33
N TYR A 53 -3.23 -7.44 1.06
CA TYR A 53 -4.62 -7.55 0.61
C TYR A 53 -5.14 -6.18 0.19
N GLY A 54 -5.92 -6.17 -0.86
CA GLY A 54 -6.59 -4.97 -1.35
C GLY A 54 -7.20 -5.24 -2.71
N ARG A 55 -7.72 -4.19 -3.34
CA ARG A 55 -8.17 -4.27 -4.72
C ARG A 55 -6.97 -4.25 -5.64
N LEU A 56 -6.72 -5.36 -6.33
CA LEU A 56 -5.62 -5.46 -7.30
C LEU A 56 -5.91 -4.60 -8.53
N ALA A 57 -4.89 -3.87 -8.94
CA ALA A 57 -4.80 -3.14 -10.19
C ALA A 57 -3.76 -3.85 -11.06
N GLU A 58 -4.23 -4.56 -12.08
CA GLU A 58 -3.38 -5.32 -13.00
C GLU A 58 -3.33 -4.65 -14.36
N ARG A 59 -2.13 -4.58 -14.96
CA ARG A 59 -1.90 -3.94 -16.26
C ARG A 59 -2.49 -2.53 -16.33
N TRP A 60 -2.38 -1.75 -15.26
CA TRP A 60 -2.90 -0.39 -15.23
C TRP A 60 -1.96 0.56 -16.00
N PRO A 61 -2.45 1.34 -16.98
CA PRO A 61 -1.59 2.24 -17.74
C PRO A 61 -1.33 3.54 -16.96
N PRO A 62 -0.12 4.11 -17.01
CA PRO A 62 0.14 5.46 -16.52
C PRO A 62 -0.72 6.48 -17.27
N VAL A 63 -1.25 7.48 -16.57
CA VAL A 63 -2.03 8.54 -17.21
C VAL A 63 -1.07 9.52 -17.85
N ARG A 64 -1.22 9.74 -19.17
CA ARG A 64 -0.34 10.61 -19.97
C ARG A 64 -0.95 11.97 -20.32
N ASP A 65 -2.14 12.27 -19.79
CA ASP A 65 -2.77 13.58 -19.92
C ASP A 65 -2.26 14.51 -18.82
N GLU A 66 -1.52 15.57 -19.21
CA GLU A 66 -0.94 16.57 -18.31
C GLU A 66 -1.98 17.32 -17.46
N LYS A 67 -3.25 17.34 -17.88
CA LYS A 67 -4.34 17.97 -17.10
C LYS A 67 -4.86 17.08 -15.98
N SER A 68 -4.49 15.80 -15.97
CA SER A 68 -4.92 14.87 -14.94
C SER A 68 -4.09 15.01 -13.67
N LYS A 69 -4.75 14.97 -12.51
CA LYS A 69 -4.08 14.89 -11.20
C LYS A 69 -3.22 13.62 -11.01
N TYR A 70 -3.37 12.64 -11.91
CA TYR A 70 -2.63 11.38 -11.93
C TYR A 70 -1.60 11.30 -13.07
N PHE A 71 -1.30 12.43 -13.72
CA PHE A 71 -0.31 12.49 -14.80
C PHE A 71 1.03 11.93 -14.33
N VAL A 72 1.65 11.11 -15.17
CA VAL A 72 3.03 10.62 -15.01
C VAL A 72 3.72 10.73 -16.36
N SER A 73 4.87 11.39 -16.40
CA SER A 73 5.68 11.58 -17.60
C SER A 73 6.40 10.28 -18.01
N LEU A 74 6.90 10.25 -19.25
CA LEU A 74 7.72 9.12 -19.73
C LEU A 74 9.09 9.05 -19.03
N GLU A 75 9.59 10.19 -18.55
CA GLU A 75 10.83 10.27 -17.79
C GLU A 75 10.68 9.64 -16.40
N GLU A 76 9.58 9.92 -15.70
CA GLU A 76 9.27 9.32 -14.40
C GLU A 76 8.96 7.83 -14.50
N PHE A 77 8.26 7.42 -15.57
CA PHE A 77 7.92 6.01 -15.79
C PHE A 77 7.70 5.72 -17.29
N SER A 78 8.68 5.08 -17.92
CA SER A 78 8.68 4.84 -19.38
C SER A 78 7.84 3.63 -19.81
N ALA A 79 7.63 2.66 -18.92
CA ALA A 79 6.89 1.45 -19.26
C ALA A 79 5.40 1.74 -19.53
N ALA A 80 4.80 0.94 -20.42
CA ALA A 80 3.42 1.13 -20.83
C ALA A 80 2.39 0.78 -19.74
N ARG A 81 2.80 0.03 -18.71
CA ARG A 81 1.95 -0.52 -17.65
C ARG A 81 2.69 -0.54 -16.33
N TYR A 82 1.99 -0.22 -15.24
CA TYR A 82 2.53 -0.40 -13.89
C TYR A 82 2.65 -1.89 -13.54
N PRO A 83 3.60 -2.26 -12.66
CA PRO A 83 3.55 -3.54 -11.96
C PRO A 83 2.20 -3.71 -11.24
N THR A 84 1.80 -4.94 -10.96
CA THR A 84 0.58 -5.19 -10.18
C THR A 84 0.69 -4.56 -8.79
N PHE A 85 -0.33 -3.82 -8.37
CA PHE A 85 -0.37 -3.13 -7.08
C PHE A 85 -1.78 -3.13 -6.49
N THR A 86 -1.91 -2.78 -5.20
CA THR A 86 -3.20 -2.54 -4.55
C THR A 86 -3.59 -1.07 -4.67
N THR A 87 -4.85 -0.79 -5.03
CA THR A 87 -5.30 0.60 -5.20
C THR A 87 -5.23 1.41 -3.90
N GLY A 88 -4.96 2.71 -4.03
CA GLY A 88 -4.73 3.63 -2.92
C GLY A 88 -5.78 3.74 -1.81
N PRO A 89 -7.11 3.65 -2.06
CA PRO A 89 -8.11 3.93 -1.04
C PRO A 89 -7.98 3.09 0.24
N ALA A 90 -7.67 1.80 0.11
CA ALA A 90 -7.36 0.94 1.24
C ALA A 90 -6.56 -0.30 0.84
N TYR A 91 -5.62 -0.69 1.70
CA TYR A 91 -4.94 -1.99 1.63
C TYR A 91 -4.47 -2.43 3.02
N LEU A 92 -4.44 -3.75 3.24
CA LEU A 92 -4.02 -4.40 4.48
C LEU A 92 -2.70 -5.13 4.23
N LEU A 93 -1.73 -4.93 5.10
CA LEU A 93 -0.42 -5.59 5.08
C LEU A 93 -0.33 -6.56 6.25
N THR A 94 0.29 -7.72 6.07
CA THR A 94 0.85 -8.44 7.21
C THR A 94 2.06 -7.66 7.73
N ALA A 95 2.20 -7.51 9.05
CA ALA A 95 3.22 -6.62 9.61
C ALA A 95 4.66 -7.12 9.40
N ASP A 96 4.84 -8.43 9.14
CA ASP A 96 6.15 -9.06 8.97
C ASP A 96 6.93 -8.61 7.71
N ILE A 97 6.26 -8.03 6.70
CA ILE A 97 6.92 -7.47 5.51
C ILE A 97 7.40 -6.04 5.67
N ILE A 98 6.95 -5.32 6.69
CA ILE A 98 7.23 -3.89 6.86
C ILE A 98 8.74 -3.59 6.83
N PRO A 99 9.62 -4.32 7.55
CA PRO A 99 11.05 -4.03 7.53
C PRO A 99 11.68 -4.14 6.14
N GLU A 100 11.27 -5.13 5.35
CA GLU A 100 11.78 -5.32 3.99
C GLU A 100 11.26 -4.24 3.03
N LEU A 101 9.99 -3.85 3.17
CA LEU A 101 9.42 -2.75 2.39
C LEU A 101 10.17 -1.43 2.64
N ILE A 102 10.50 -1.13 3.90
CA ILE A 102 11.29 0.05 4.25
C ILE A 102 12.69 -0.04 3.64
N SER A 103 13.40 -1.16 3.84
CA SER A 103 14.75 -1.36 3.28
C SER A 103 14.77 -1.15 1.77
N LYS A 104 13.85 -1.79 1.05
CA LYS A 104 13.80 -1.74 -0.42
C LYS A 104 13.41 -0.36 -0.95
N ALA A 105 12.56 0.37 -0.24
CA ALA A 105 12.17 1.71 -0.67
C ALA A 105 13.28 2.75 -0.49
N LEU A 106 14.24 2.51 0.42
CA LEU A 106 15.38 3.40 0.66
C LEU A 106 16.62 3.05 -0.18
N GLU A 107 16.62 1.89 -0.84
CA GLU A 107 17.66 1.46 -1.80
C GLU A 107 17.45 2.04 -3.21
N MET A 108 16.33 2.74 -3.45
CA MET A 108 15.93 3.29 -4.75
C MET A 108 16.55 4.65 -5.06
#